data_AF-A0A522E566-F1
#
_entry.id   AF-A0A522E566-F1
#
_cell.length_a   1.000
_cell.length_b   1.000
_cell.length_c   1.000
_cell.angle_alpha   90.00
_cell.angle_beta   90.00
_cell.angle_gamma   90.00
#
_symmetry.space_group_name_H-M   'P 1'
#
loop_
_entity.id
_entity.type
_entity.pdbx_description
1 polymer ?
#
loop_
_entity_poly.entity_id
_entity_poly.type
_entity_poly.pdbx_seq_one_letter_code
_entity_poly.pdbx_strand_id
1 'polypeptide(L)'
;LPFISFAVVFLVVVLLVRWGANLIQKGVEVFFLGWINRLGGILLYCCIYILIFSVVIFYAEQLKLIRPETTKASVTYSYIQPWGPKVIDGFGKIIPVFRNMFTDLQEFFGGVSGQIPPSN
;
A
#
# COMPACT_ATOMS: atom_id res chain seq x y z
N LEU A 1 25.86 -14.76 -59.83
CA LEU A 1 25.21 -15.73 -58.94
C LEU A 1 25.66 -15.61 -57.47
N PRO A 2 26.97 -15.70 -57.11
CA PRO A 2 27.40 -15.73 -55.70
C PRO A 2 27.09 -14.45 -54.91
N PHE A 3 27.30 -13.29 -55.53
CA PHE A 3 27.08 -11.98 -54.90
C PHE A 3 25.60 -11.71 -54.56
N ILE A 4 24.68 -12.15 -55.41
CA ILE A 4 23.24 -11.99 -55.19
C ILE A 4 22.79 -12.88 -54.04
N SER A 5 23.26 -14.14 -53.99
CA SER A 5 22.96 -15.03 -52.87
C SER A 5 23.48 -14.48 -51.54
N PHE A 6 24.68 -13.92 -51.52
CA PHE A 6 25.23 -13.24 -50.34
C PHE A 6 24.37 -12.04 -49.91
N ALA A 7 23.99 -11.18 -50.86
CA ALA A 7 23.17 -10.01 -50.57
C ALA A 7 21.78 -10.38 -50.02
N VAL A 8 21.15 -11.42 -50.57
CA VAL A 8 19.84 -11.91 -50.10
C VAL A 8 19.93 -12.49 -48.69
N VAL A 9 20.90 -13.34 -48.42
CA VAL A 9 21.09 -13.91 -47.06
C VAL A 9 21.40 -12.82 -46.06
N PHE A 10 22.27 -11.87 -46.42
CA PHE A 10 22.60 -10.73 -45.57
C PHE A 10 21.35 -9.88 -45.25
N LEU A 11 20.52 -9.57 -46.25
CA LEU A 11 19.26 -8.84 -46.06
C LEU A 11 18.30 -9.60 -45.13
N VAL A 12 18.16 -10.91 -45.31
CA VAL A 12 17.28 -11.75 -44.47
C VAL A 12 17.75 -11.75 -43.02
N VAL A 13 19.06 -11.93 -42.79
CA VAL A 13 19.63 -11.89 -41.43
C VAL A 13 19.43 -10.53 -40.79
N VAL A 14 19.68 -9.44 -41.52
CA VAL A 14 19.47 -8.07 -41.01
C VAL A 14 18.00 -7.82 -40.64
N LEU A 15 17.06 -8.28 -41.48
CA LEU A 15 15.64 -8.16 -41.19
C LEU A 15 15.23 -8.96 -39.95
N LEU A 16 15.70 -10.20 -39.82
CA LEU A 16 15.43 -11.05 -38.66
C LEU A 16 15.96 -10.44 -37.36
N VAL A 17 17.21 -9.95 -37.37
CA VAL A 17 17.81 -9.29 -36.20
C VAL A 17 17.02 -8.04 -35.83
N ARG A 18 16.63 -7.22 -36.83
CA ARG A 18 15.87 -5.99 -36.60
C ARG A 18 14.48 -6.28 -36.00
N TRP A 19 13.80 -7.34 -36.46
CA TRP A 19 12.52 -7.74 -35.89
C TRP A 19 12.67 -8.33 -34.49
N GLY A 20 13.68 -9.16 -34.26
CA GLY A 20 13.99 -9.69 -32.92
C GLY A 20 14.27 -8.58 -31.90
N ALA A 21 15.11 -7.61 -32.27
CA ALA A 21 15.42 -6.47 -31.41
C ALA A 21 14.17 -5.65 -31.06
N ASN A 22 13.30 -5.37 -32.05
CA ASN A 22 12.07 -4.62 -31.82
C ASN A 22 11.06 -5.36 -30.91
N LEU A 23 11.00 -6.69 -30.99
CA LEU A 23 10.14 -7.50 -30.12
C LEU A 23 10.63 -7.46 -28.66
N ILE A 24 11.93 -7.62 -28.45
CA ILE A 24 12.53 -7.56 -27.12
C ILE A 24 12.34 -6.16 -26.52
N GLN A 25 12.61 -5.11 -27.29
CA GLN A 25 12.45 -3.73 -26.84
C GLN A 25 11.02 -3.44 -26.36
N LYS A 26 10.00 -3.82 -27.16
CA LYS A 26 8.60 -3.63 -26.78
C LYS A 26 8.20 -4.45 -25.55
N GLY A 27 8.70 -5.68 -25.41
CA GLY A 27 8.45 -6.51 -24.23
C GLY A 27 9.00 -5.89 -22.95
N VAL A 28 10.23 -5.37 -23.01
CA VAL A 28 10.90 -4.72 -21.87
C VAL A 28 10.22 -3.41 -21.50
N GLU A 29 9.89 -2.56 -22.48
CA GLU A 29 9.19 -1.28 -22.23
C GLU A 29 7.83 -1.49 -21.55
N VAL A 30 7.02 -2.45 -22.04
CA VAL A 30 5.71 -2.77 -21.47
C VAL A 30 5.83 -3.35 -20.06
N PHE A 31 6.80 -4.24 -19.83
CA PHE A 31 7.02 -4.86 -18.53
C PHE A 31 7.50 -3.84 -17.49
N PHE A 32 8.50 -3.02 -17.82
CA PHE A 32 9.07 -2.06 -16.86
C PHE A 32 8.14 -0.89 -16.55
N LEU A 33 7.47 -0.29 -17.55
CA LEU A 33 6.62 0.89 -17.32
C LEU A 33 5.28 0.52 -16.67
N GLY A 34 4.67 -0.59 -17.10
CA GLY A 34 3.35 -0.99 -16.61
C GLY A 34 3.39 -1.67 -15.24
N TRP A 35 4.34 -2.57 -15.03
CA TRP A 35 4.35 -3.42 -13.82
C TRP A 35 4.82 -2.67 -12.58
N ILE A 36 5.85 -1.82 -12.70
CA ILE A 36 6.34 -1.03 -11.55
C ILE A 36 5.27 -0.05 -11.06
N ASN A 37 4.55 0.58 -11.98
CA ASN A 37 3.46 1.51 -11.64
C ASN A 37 2.30 0.76 -10.99
N ARG A 38 1.94 -0.41 -11.52
CA ARG A 38 0.88 -1.26 -10.97
C ARG A 38 1.24 -1.80 -9.58
N LEU A 39 2.46 -2.31 -9.40
CA LEU A 39 2.93 -2.79 -8.09
C LEU A 39 3.05 -1.65 -7.08
N GLY A 40 3.59 -0.51 -7.49
CA GLY A 40 3.67 0.69 -6.65
C GLY A 40 2.28 1.13 -6.18
N GLY A 41 1.31 1.17 -7.08
CA GLY A 41 -0.09 1.45 -6.75
C GLY A 41 -0.68 0.43 -5.77
N ILE A 42 -0.53 -0.88 -6.04
CA ILE A 42 -1.04 -1.93 -5.14
C ILE A 42 -0.43 -1.79 -3.74
N LEU A 43 0.90 -1.63 -3.65
CA LEU A 43 1.60 -1.52 -2.37
C LEU A 43 1.17 -0.26 -1.61
N LEU A 44 1.06 0.87 -2.31
CA LEU A 44 0.56 2.12 -1.74
C LEU A 44 -0.86 1.95 -1.18
N TYR A 45 -1.79 1.38 -1.96
CA TYR A 45 -3.17 1.15 -1.50
C TYR A 45 -3.22 0.18 -0.33
N CYS A 46 -2.46 -0.91 -0.35
CA CYS A 46 -2.35 -1.82 0.80
C CYS A 46 -1.89 -1.09 2.06
N CYS A 47 -0.87 -0.23 1.95
CA CYS A 47 -0.39 0.58 3.07
C CYS A 47 -1.48 1.53 3.58
N ILE A 48 -2.15 2.27 2.69
CA ILE A 48 -3.27 3.15 3.05
C ILE A 48 -4.38 2.37 3.76
N TYR A 49 -4.78 1.21 3.24
CA TYR A 49 -5.82 0.39 3.87
C TYR A 49 -5.41 -0.13 5.25
N ILE A 50 -4.17 -0.59 5.43
CA ILE A 50 -3.65 -1.00 6.73
C ILE A 50 -3.69 0.17 7.71
N LEU A 51 -3.32 1.37 7.28
CA LEU A 51 -3.35 2.56 8.13
C LEU A 51 -4.76 2.95 8.54
N ILE A 52 -5.68 3.04 7.59
CA ILE A 52 -7.09 3.33 7.88
C ILE A 52 -7.65 2.28 8.84
N PHE A 53 -7.41 1.00 8.57
CA PHE A 53 -7.91 -0.09 9.40
C PHE A 53 -7.29 -0.08 10.81
N SER A 54 -6.00 0.27 10.93
CA SER A 54 -5.37 0.45 12.24
C SER A 54 -5.99 1.60 13.04
N VAL A 55 -6.34 2.71 12.39
CA VAL A 55 -7.03 3.84 13.05
C VAL A 55 -8.43 3.45 13.49
N VAL A 56 -9.17 2.69 12.67
CA VAL A 56 -10.49 2.17 13.03
C VAL A 56 -10.41 1.25 14.25
N ILE A 57 -9.46 0.30 14.27
CA ILE A 57 -9.25 -0.58 15.42
C ILE A 57 -8.92 0.23 16.67
N PHE A 58 -8.03 1.22 16.56
CA PHE A 58 -7.66 2.09 17.69
C PHE A 58 -8.90 2.77 18.30
N TYR A 59 -9.78 3.37 17.49
CA TYR A 59 -11.00 3.99 18.02
C TYR A 59 -12.00 2.97 18.56
N ALA A 60 -12.13 1.81 17.91
CA ALA A 60 -13.01 0.75 18.37
C ALA A 60 -12.59 0.21 19.76
N GLU A 61 -11.29 0.21 20.06
CA GLU A 61 -10.78 -0.08 21.40
C GLU A 61 -11.07 1.02 22.41
N GLN A 62 -10.83 2.28 22.04
CA GLN A 62 -11.09 3.43 22.93
C GLN A 62 -12.57 3.53 23.31
N LEU A 63 -13.46 3.21 22.38
CA LEU A 63 -14.91 3.18 22.60
C LEU A 63 -15.39 1.90 23.31
N LYS A 64 -14.48 0.98 23.68
CA LYS A 64 -14.78 -0.33 24.26
C LYS A 64 -15.73 -1.19 23.41
N LEU A 65 -15.75 -1.00 22.09
CA LEU A 65 -16.55 -1.78 21.15
C LEU A 65 -15.98 -3.18 20.92
N ILE A 66 -14.68 -3.37 21.18
CA ILE A 66 -13.99 -4.65 21.03
C ILE A 66 -13.66 -5.22 22.41
N ARG A 67 -14.04 -6.48 22.65
CA ARG A 67 -13.69 -7.19 23.88
C ARG A 67 -12.19 -7.55 23.87
N PRO A 68 -11.50 -7.48 25.02
CA PRO A 68 -10.07 -7.80 25.12
C PRO A 68 -9.75 -9.27 24.79
N GLU A 69 -10.73 -10.16 24.84
CA GLU A 69 -10.58 -11.56 24.41
C GLU A 69 -10.47 -11.69 22.89
N THR A 70 -11.20 -10.83 22.16
CA THR A 70 -11.21 -10.81 20.68
C THR A 70 -9.90 -10.30 20.11
N THR A 71 -9.24 -9.34 20.77
CA THR A 71 -7.93 -8.84 20.34
C THR A 71 -6.82 -9.84 20.64
N LYS A 72 -6.88 -10.53 21.80
CA LYS A 72 -5.92 -11.60 22.15
C LYS A 72 -6.02 -12.83 21.24
N ALA A 73 -7.21 -13.16 20.76
CA ALA A 73 -7.42 -14.26 19.81
C ALA A 73 -7.07 -13.89 18.36
N SER A 74 -6.83 -12.61 18.06
CA SER A 74 -6.59 -12.13 16.69
C SER A 74 -5.11 -12.19 16.33
N VAL A 75 -4.80 -12.96 15.27
CA VAL A 75 -3.44 -13.09 14.72
C VAL A 75 -2.99 -11.79 14.04
N THR A 76 -3.92 -11.08 13.40
CA THR A 76 -3.62 -9.89 12.58
C THR A 76 -3.53 -8.61 13.40
N TYR A 77 -4.14 -8.60 14.59
CA TYR A 77 -4.24 -7.41 15.45
C TYR A 77 -2.86 -6.87 15.85
N SER A 78 -1.93 -7.74 16.25
CA SER A 78 -0.57 -7.36 16.67
C SER A 78 0.26 -6.70 15.56
N TYR A 79 0.00 -7.04 14.30
CA TYR A 79 0.70 -6.47 13.16
C TYR A 79 0.10 -5.16 12.68
N ILE A 80 -1.21 -4.97 12.84
CA ILE A 80 -1.94 -3.83 12.28
C ILE A 80 -2.02 -2.68 13.28
N GLN A 81 -2.40 -2.98 14.54
CA GLN A 81 -2.65 -1.97 15.57
C GLN A 81 -1.52 -0.95 15.78
N PRO A 82 -0.21 -1.32 15.71
CA PRO A 82 0.86 -0.37 15.97
C PRO A 82 1.03 0.71 14.90
N TRP A 83 0.51 0.50 13.69
CA TRP A 83 0.75 1.42 12.58
C TRP A 83 0.02 2.74 12.72
N GLY A 84 -1.21 2.71 13.22
CA GLY A 84 -2.02 3.90 13.49
C GLY A 84 -1.29 4.86 14.43
N PRO A 85 -0.99 4.46 15.69
CA PRO A 85 -0.26 5.28 16.64
C PRO A 85 1.10 5.75 16.11
N LYS A 86 1.90 4.87 15.49
CA LYS A 86 3.22 5.24 14.95
C LYS A 86 3.14 6.28 13.85
N VAL A 87 2.18 6.15 12.94
CA VAL A 87 1.99 7.12 11.86
C VAL A 87 1.46 8.43 12.42
N ILE A 88 0.51 8.39 13.35
CA ILE A 88 -0.02 9.58 14.01
C ILE A 88 1.08 10.34 14.77
N ASP A 89 1.89 9.65 15.57
CA ASP A 89 3.03 10.24 16.29
C ASP A 89 4.10 10.79 15.35
N GLY A 90 4.33 10.11 14.21
CA GLY A 90 5.21 10.59 13.16
C GLY A 90 4.70 11.88 12.50
N PHE A 91 3.42 11.92 12.15
CA PHE A 91 2.78 13.09 11.55
C PHE A 91 2.73 14.28 12.52
N GLY A 92 2.48 14.07 13.82
CA GLY A 92 2.49 15.14 14.83
C GLY A 92 3.86 15.80 15.06
N LYS A 93 4.95 15.12 14.69
CA LYS A 93 6.31 15.70 14.67
C LYS A 93 6.56 16.58 13.44
N ILE A 94 5.98 16.21 12.29
CA ILE A 94 6.21 16.89 11.01
C ILE A 94 5.24 18.06 10.81
N ILE A 95 3.98 17.89 11.21
CA ILE A 95 2.93 18.88 11.01
C ILE A 95 2.31 19.25 12.37
N PRO A 96 2.71 20.38 12.98
CA PRO A 96 2.32 20.77 14.34
C PRO A 96 0.82 20.86 14.58
N VAL A 97 0.01 21.15 13.56
CA VAL A 97 -1.46 21.26 13.66
C VAL A 97 -2.13 19.95 14.11
N PHE A 98 -1.52 18.80 13.80
CA PHE A 98 -2.06 17.49 14.17
C PHE A 98 -1.64 17.02 15.56
N ARG A 99 -0.74 17.75 16.25
CA ARG A 99 -0.15 17.33 17.53
C ARG A 99 -1.19 17.17 18.66
N ASN A 100 -2.18 18.06 18.71
CA ASN A 100 -3.21 18.07 19.78
C ASN A 100 -4.53 17.45 19.36
N MET A 101 -4.77 17.30 18.05
CA MET A 101 -6.02 16.75 17.49
C MET A 101 -6.36 15.37 18.08
N PHE A 102 -5.34 14.57 18.42
CA PHE A 102 -5.54 13.25 18.99
C PHE A 102 -6.01 13.28 20.45
N THR A 103 -5.44 14.19 21.24
CA THR A 103 -5.87 14.44 22.63
C THR A 103 -7.30 14.96 22.66
N ASP A 104 -7.63 15.92 21.78
CA ASP A 104 -8.97 16.48 21.66
C ASP A 104 -10.01 15.39 21.30
N LEU A 105 -9.65 14.46 20.40
CA LEU A 105 -10.52 13.34 20.04
C LEU A 105 -10.65 12.31 21.17
N GLN A 106 -9.56 11.98 21.89
CA GLN A 106 -9.63 11.12 23.05
C GLN A 106 -10.53 11.69 24.15
N GLU A 107 -10.43 12.99 24.42
CA GLU A 107 -11.25 13.67 25.42
C GLU A 107 -12.74 13.66 25.02
N PHE A 108 -13.04 13.95 23.74
CA PHE A 108 -14.38 13.84 23.18
C PHE A 108 -14.96 12.43 23.34
N PHE A 109 -14.23 11.39 22.90
CA PHE A 109 -14.72 10.01 22.97
C PHE A 109 -14.77 9.48 24.41
N GLY A 110 -13.87 9.93 25.30
CA GLY A 110 -13.94 9.68 26.74
C GLY A 110 -15.25 10.18 27.34
N GLY A 111 -15.64 11.42 27.01
CA GLY A 111 -16.93 12.00 27.41
C GLY A 111 -18.15 11.25 26.85
N VAL A 112 -18.08 10.79 25.60
CA VAL A 112 -19.18 10.02 24.96
C VAL A 112 -19.28 8.60 25.54
N SER A 113 -18.17 7.90 25.71
CA SER A 113 -18.15 6.52 26.21
C SER A 113 -18.68 6.39 27.65
N GLY A 114 -18.52 7.41 28.48
CA GLY A 114 -19.11 7.47 29.82
C GLY A 114 -20.64 7.51 29.84
N GLN A 115 -21.28 7.84 28.71
CA GLN A 115 -22.74 7.89 28.55
C GLN A 115 -23.33 6.62 27.89
N ILE A 116 -22.49 5.69 27.43
CA ILE A 116 -22.94 4.45 26.80
C ILE A 116 -23.16 3.41 27.91
N PRO A 117 -24.41 2.96 28.16
CA PRO A 117 -24.67 1.92 29.15
C PRO A 117 -23.94 0.62 28.76
N PRO A 118 -23.42 -0.14 29.74
CA PRO A 118 -22.69 -1.38 29.47
C PRO A 118 -23.59 -2.34 28.67
N SER A 119 -23.12 -2.79 27.51
CA SER A 119 -23.78 -3.84 26.74
C SER A 119 -23.56 -5.18 27.46
N ASN A 120 -24.62 -5.67 28.10
CA ASN A 120 -24.69 -7.01 28.71
C ASN A 120 -24.33 -8.11 27.72
#